data_AF-A0A6A5TN33-F1
#
_entry.id   AF-A0A6A5TN33-F1
#
_cell.length_a   1.000
_cell.length_b   1.000
_cell.length_c   1.000
_cell.angle_alpha   90.00
_cell.angle_beta   90.00
_cell.angle_gamma   90.00
#
_symmetry.space_group_name_H-M   'P 1'
#
loop_
_entity.id
_entity.type
_entity.pdbx_description
1 polymer ?
#
loop_
_entity_poly.entity_id
_entity_poly.type
_entity_poly.pdbx_seq_one_letter_code
_entity_poly.pdbx_strand_id
1 'polypeptide(L)'
;MPYLPFNTPTPSPSSSPTLSPAPSIVLHPASGSTSKKELLKSTEDMAATYRKRYAQYLASTFNMSLEAALAEADTQLAPRRSSAVSEAETLRES
;
A
#
# COMPACT_ATOMS: atom_id res chain seq x y z
N MET A 1 8.29 -10.13 43.23
CA MET A 1 7.36 -9.68 42.18
C MET A 1 5.96 -9.62 42.78
N PRO A 2 5.24 -8.49 42.76
CA PRO A 2 3.90 -8.42 43.34
C PRO A 2 2.87 -9.04 42.37
N TYR A 3 2.00 -9.90 42.90
CA TYR A 3 0.94 -10.64 42.19
C TYR A 3 -0.36 -9.81 42.19
N LEU A 4 -1.04 -9.73 41.03
CA LEU A 4 -2.32 -9.03 40.88
C LEU A 4 -3.51 -9.99 41.08
N PRO A 5 -4.52 -9.64 41.88
CA PRO A 5 -5.66 -10.51 42.15
C PRO A 5 -6.78 -10.26 41.14
N PHE A 6 -6.79 -11.00 40.03
CA PHE A 6 -7.98 -11.10 39.18
C PHE A 6 -8.53 -12.51 39.27
N ASN A 7 -9.37 -12.77 40.27
CA ASN A 7 -10.25 -13.93 40.24
C ASN A 7 -11.55 -13.63 40.99
N THR A 8 -12.59 -13.26 40.24
CA THR A 8 -13.98 -13.46 40.64
C THR A 8 -14.66 -14.27 39.53
N PRO A 9 -15.30 -15.42 39.84
CA PRO A 9 -16.04 -16.18 38.85
C PRO A 9 -17.43 -15.56 38.70
N THR A 10 -17.62 -14.76 37.65
CA THR A 10 -18.97 -14.33 37.24
C THR A 10 -19.66 -15.48 36.48
N PRO A 11 -20.90 -15.86 36.85
CA PRO A 11 -21.62 -16.91 36.14
C PRO A 11 -21.92 -16.47 34.70
N SER A 12 -21.68 -17.38 33.76
CA SER A 12 -21.96 -17.22 32.35
C SER A 12 -23.44 -16.92 32.10
N PRO A 13 -23.80 -15.87 31.32
CA PRO A 13 -25.16 -15.78 30.81
C PRO A 13 -25.35 -16.82 29.69
N SER A 14 -26.00 -17.91 30.04
CA SER A 14 -26.59 -18.85 29.09
C SER A 14 -27.80 -18.19 28.42
N SER A 15 -27.66 -17.78 27.16
CA SER A 15 -28.77 -17.65 26.20
C SER A 15 -28.20 -17.45 24.80
N SER A 16 -28.00 -18.56 24.09
CA SER A 16 -27.75 -18.51 22.64
C SER A 16 -29.04 -18.07 21.94
N PRO A 17 -29.05 -17.03 21.10
CA PRO A 17 -30.19 -16.75 20.25
C PRO A 17 -30.34 -17.89 19.23
N THR A 18 -31.55 -18.39 19.05
CA THR A 18 -31.91 -19.28 17.94
C THR A 18 -31.62 -18.55 16.63
N LEU A 19 -30.49 -18.88 16.01
CA LEU A 19 -30.11 -18.37 14.70
C LEU A 19 -31.19 -18.81 13.70
N SER A 20 -31.92 -17.85 13.17
CA SER A 20 -32.81 -18.04 12.02
C SER A 20 -32.03 -18.70 10.88
N PRO A 21 -32.64 -19.55 10.03
CA PRO A 21 -31.95 -20.13 8.89
C PRO A 21 -31.32 -19.02 8.06
N ALA A 22 -30.00 -19.09 7.86
CA ALA A 22 -29.28 -18.12 7.05
C ALA A 22 -29.85 -18.14 5.62
N PRO A 23 -30.15 -16.99 4.99
CA PRO A 23 -30.63 -16.97 3.62
C PRO A 23 -29.54 -17.55 2.70
N SER A 24 -29.89 -18.60 1.96
CA SER A 24 -29.04 -19.16 0.91
C SER A 24 -28.99 -18.17 -0.25
N ILE A 25 -27.85 -17.49 -0.42
CA ILE A 25 -27.63 -16.63 -1.58
C ILE A 25 -27.09 -17.51 -2.71
N VAL A 26 -27.94 -17.80 -3.70
CA VAL A 26 -27.52 -18.43 -4.95
C VAL A 26 -27.14 -17.29 -5.90
N LEU A 27 -25.83 -17.09 -6.09
CA LEU A 27 -25.32 -16.15 -7.09
C LEU A 27 -25.41 -16.79 -8.48
N HIS A 28 -26.30 -16.26 -9.31
CA HIS A 28 -26.29 -16.55 -10.74
C HIS A 28 -25.11 -15.79 -11.39
N PRO A 29 -24.29 -16.42 -12.24
CA PRO A 29 -23.34 -15.69 -13.05
C PRO A 29 -24.09 -14.67 -13.89
N ALA A 30 -23.77 -13.38 -13.69
CA ALA A 30 -24.36 -12.32 -14.50
C ALA A 30 -23.83 -12.42 -15.93
N SER A 31 -24.58 -13.05 -16.83
CA SER A 31 -24.37 -12.91 -18.27
C SER A 31 -24.66 -11.46 -18.65
N GLY A 32 -23.62 -10.61 -18.73
CA GLY A 32 -23.75 -9.31 -19.37
C GLY A 32 -23.07 -8.11 -18.73
N SER A 33 -22.10 -8.26 -17.82
CA SER A 33 -21.22 -7.13 -17.47
C SER A 33 -19.81 -7.37 -17.98
N THR A 34 -19.58 -7.07 -19.25
CA THR A 34 -18.24 -6.78 -19.76
C THR A 34 -17.79 -5.38 -19.33
N SER A 35 -18.03 -4.99 -18.08
CA SER A 35 -17.23 -3.91 -17.51
C SER A 35 -15.98 -4.57 -16.99
N LYS A 36 -14.99 -4.69 -17.89
CA LYS A 36 -13.59 -4.91 -17.51
C LYS A 36 -13.18 -3.71 -16.66
N LYS A 37 -13.62 -3.66 -15.41
CA LYS A 37 -12.95 -2.88 -14.38
C LYS A 37 -11.58 -3.53 -14.32
N GLU A 38 -10.62 -2.93 -15.00
CA GLU A 38 -9.20 -3.25 -14.90
C GLU A 38 -8.84 -3.29 -13.42
N LEU A 39 -8.95 -4.47 -12.83
CA LEU A 39 -8.67 -4.73 -11.42
C LEU A 39 -7.16 -4.73 -11.16
N LEU A 40 -6.38 -4.32 -12.15
CA LEU A 40 -4.93 -4.23 -12.16
C LEU A 40 -4.59 -2.86 -12.74
N LYS A 41 -4.76 -1.79 -11.95
CA LYS A 41 -3.83 -0.66 -12.07
C LYS A 41 -2.48 -1.23 -11.67
N SER A 42 -1.80 -1.82 -12.64
CA SER A 42 -0.51 -2.45 -12.44
C SER A 42 0.40 -1.43 -11.76
N THR A 43 1.28 -1.85 -10.86
CA THR A 43 2.21 -0.95 -10.17
C THR A 43 2.98 -0.02 -11.13
N GLU A 44 3.15 -0.47 -12.39
CA GLU A 44 3.66 0.32 -13.51
C GLU A 44 2.86 1.62 -13.75
N ASP A 45 1.52 1.56 -13.67
CA ASP A 45 0.63 2.72 -13.82
C ASP A 45 0.83 3.74 -12.70
N MET A 46 1.08 3.28 -11.47
CA MET A 46 1.40 4.17 -10.34
C MET A 46 2.77 4.82 -10.49
N ALA A 47 3.79 4.05 -10.87
CA ALA A 47 5.14 4.55 -11.10
C ALA A 47 5.17 5.57 -12.24
N ALA A 48 4.51 5.28 -13.36
CA ALA A 48 4.38 6.20 -14.49
C ALA A 48 3.63 7.49 -14.11
N THR A 49 2.57 7.39 -13.31
CA THR A 49 1.83 8.56 -12.82
C THR A 49 2.68 9.41 -11.87
N TYR A 50 3.47 8.77 -11.02
CA TYR A 50 4.41 9.47 -10.13
C TYR A 50 5.52 10.18 -10.92
N ARG A 51 6.13 9.50 -11.91
CA ARG A 51 7.13 10.10 -12.82
C ARG A 51 6.61 11.38 -13.46
N LYS A 52 5.39 11.35 -14.02
CA LYS A 52 4.76 12.52 -14.65
C LYS A 52 4.55 13.67 -13.67
N ARG A 53 4.03 13.40 -12.47
CA ARG A 53 3.82 14.43 -11.44
C ARG A 53 5.14 15.04 -10.97
N TYR A 54 6.17 14.22 -10.84
CA TYR A 54 7.50 14.70 -10.46
C TYR A 54 8.12 15.58 -11.54
N ALA A 55 8.01 15.20 -12.81
CA ALA A 55 8.45 16.04 -13.93
C ALA A 55 7.69 17.38 -13.98
N GLN A 56 6.39 17.40 -13.74
CA GLN A 56 5.62 18.66 -13.65
C GLN A 56 6.14 19.57 -12.52
N TYR A 57 6.46 18.98 -11.36
CA TYR A 57 7.05 19.72 -10.26
C TYR A 57 8.44 20.30 -10.63
N LEU A 58 9.30 19.51 -11.26
CA LEU A 58 10.62 19.99 -11.73
C LEU A 58 10.49 21.11 -12.78
N ALA A 59 9.62 20.94 -13.77
CA ALA A 59 9.36 21.94 -14.80
C ALA A 59 8.92 23.28 -14.20
N SER A 60 7.98 23.26 -13.26
CA SER A 60 7.46 24.46 -12.59
C SER A 60 8.44 25.08 -11.59
N THR A 61 9.27 24.28 -10.91
CA THR A 61 10.23 24.77 -9.90
C THR A 61 11.47 25.40 -10.54
N PHE A 62 11.98 24.79 -11.61
CA PHE A 62 13.25 25.19 -12.24
C PHE A 62 13.06 25.91 -13.57
N ASN A 63 11.82 26.18 -13.95
CA ASN A 63 11.45 26.85 -15.19
C ASN A 63 12.07 26.16 -16.44
N MET A 64 12.07 24.82 -16.42
CA MET A 64 12.55 23.97 -17.50
C MET A 64 11.40 23.41 -18.33
N SER A 65 11.67 22.95 -19.55
CA SER A 65 10.64 22.31 -20.37
C SER A 65 10.17 21.00 -19.73
N LEU A 66 8.90 20.65 -19.97
CA LEU A 66 8.33 19.39 -19.47
C LEU A 66 9.12 18.16 -19.97
N GLU A 67 9.63 18.23 -21.19
CA GLU A 67 10.43 17.16 -21.80
C GLU A 67 11.79 16.98 -21.10
N ALA A 68 12.50 18.08 -20.79
CA ALA A 68 13.73 18.02 -20.00
C ALA A 68 13.47 17.49 -18.59
N ALA A 69 12.36 17.91 -17.97
CA ALA A 69 11.97 17.46 -16.64
C ALA A 69 11.62 15.97 -16.58
N LEU A 70 11.08 15.39 -17.66
CA LEU A 70 10.84 13.95 -17.76
C LEU A 70 12.15 13.17 -17.79
N ALA A 71 13.13 13.62 -18.57
CA ALA A 71 14.45 12.98 -18.63
C ALA A 71 15.17 13.02 -17.27
N GLU A 72 15.07 14.13 -16.54
CA GLU A 72 15.61 14.25 -15.19
C GLU A 72 14.88 13.33 -14.20
N ALA A 73 13.55 13.30 -14.24
CA ALA A 73 12.75 12.43 -13.38
C ALA A 73 13.08 10.93 -13.58
N ASP A 74 13.29 10.51 -14.83
CA ASP A 74 13.68 9.14 -15.14
C ASP A 74 15.07 8.80 -14.60
N THR A 75 16.01 9.75 -14.67
CA THR A 75 17.37 9.57 -14.14
C THR A 75 17.37 9.43 -12.62
N GLN A 76 16.55 10.23 -11.92
CA GLN A 76 16.48 10.19 -10.46
C GLN A 76 15.74 8.98 -9.90
N LEU A 77 14.72 8.50 -10.61
CA LEU A 77 13.90 7.35 -10.20
C LEU A 77 14.41 6.02 -10.74
N ALA A 78 15.48 6.02 -11.52
CA ALA A 78 16.15 4.81 -11.95
C ALA A 78 16.64 3.99 -10.74
N PRO A 79 16.53 2.64 -10.77
CA PRO A 79 17.07 1.79 -9.72
C PRO A 79 18.54 2.10 -9.44
N ARG A 80 18.86 2.45 -8.19
CA ARG A 80 20.23 2.72 -7.75
C ARG A 80 20.93 1.43 -7.33
N ARG A 81 22.23 1.34 -7.59
CA ARG A 81 23.07 0.26 -7.06
C ARG A 81 23.12 0.37 -5.53
N SER A 82 22.99 -0.75 -4.83
CA SER A 82 23.20 -0.79 -3.39
C SER A 82 24.65 -0.41 -3.06
N SER A 83 24.84 0.32 -1.96
CA SER A 83 26.17 0.60 -1.43
C SER A 83 26.78 -0.69 -0.87
N ALA A 84 28.08 -0.89 -1.08
CA ALA A 84 28.84 -1.97 -0.46
C ALA A 84 29.19 -1.69 1.01
N VAL A 85 29.11 -0.43 1.44
CA VAL A 85 29.46 0.01 2.79
C VAL A 85 28.27 0.76 3.38
N SER A 86 27.85 0.37 4.59
CA SER A 86 26.79 1.08 5.31
C SER A 86 27.38 2.26 6.09
N GLU A 87 26.70 3.39 6.14
CA GLU A 87 27.07 4.52 7.02
C GLU A 87 27.10 4.15 8.51
N ALA A 88 26.40 3.08 8.90
CA ALA A 88 26.47 2.52 10.25
C ALA A 88 27.80 1.82 10.56
N GLU A 89 28.59 1.49 9.53
CA GLU A 89 29.88 0.81 9.67
C GLU A 89 30.99 1.81 9.99
N THR A 90 30.92 3.03 9.46
CA THR A 90 31.92 4.09 9.73
C THR A 90 31.91 4.57 11.19
N LEU A 91 30.80 4.43 11.91
CA LEU A 91 30.66 4.88 13.30
C LEU A 91 31.25 3.89 14.33
N ARG A 92 31.51 2.64 13.93
CA ARG A 92 32.12 1.63 14.82
C ARG A 92 33.65 1.67 14.80
N GLU A 93 34.24 2.40 13.86
CA GLU A 93 35.69 2.51 13.68
C GLU A 93 36.29 3.79 14.28
N SER A 94 35.46 4.67 14.87
CA SER A 94 35.87 5.89 15.60
C SER A 94 35.91 5.68 17.11
#